data_AF-A0A2S4KS44-F1
#
_entry.id   AF-A0A2S4KS44-F1
#
_cell.length_a   1.000
_cell.length_b   1.000
_cell.length_c   1.000
_cell.angle_alpha   90.00
_cell.angle_beta   90.00
_cell.angle_gamma   90.00
#
_symmetry.space_group_name_H-M   'P 1'
#
loop_
_entity.id
_entity.type
_entity.pdbx_description
1 polymer ?
#
loop_
_entity_poly.entity_id
_entity_poly.type
_entity_poly.pdbx_seq_one_letter_code
_entity_poly.pdbx_strand_id
1 'polypeptide(L)'
;MLAAADTIEVIARQVAKHRVPVLVVDPVMVSTSGAQLLPHEAIRGLSQHLLPLTTVLTPNIPEARLILAEGRKSASAPPEIGSVADVEAMGRQIQALGPSWVLVKGGHLPFRADMTVARTEAQRQVVVDVLVGPGEYVLRVESPWQESTSTHGTGCSLAAAISSGLARGRDVPGSVRAACRYVEAGIRTAPNLGGGHGPLGHFHSTYNLPFSPGYFVEYLLDRPDVRDVWKTFVHHPFVMALGDGTLPLESFKGYIIQDYLYLIHFARANALASYKAKNMDDISRSNKIVQHIMHELKLHINYCKSFGIAVAEMRATEEKQACTAYTRYVLDVGQSDDWLALQMAIAPCLLGYGAVAKMLHAHPQTRRDEGNTYWPWIQNYVADDFVQAVKLGSQLLEDNMRLQSPTRIEELVKIFIHATKMEIGFWEMFPYQQAAS
;
A
#
# COMPACT_ATOMS: atom_id res chain seq x y z
N MET A 1 26.73 -3.75 20.82
CA MET A 1 26.68 -3.70 22.29
C MET A 1 28.01 -3.17 22.79
N LEU A 2 28.02 -2.22 23.73
CA LEU A 2 29.24 -1.66 24.31
C LEU A 2 29.78 -2.60 25.40
N ALA A 3 30.21 -3.81 25.03
CA ALA A 3 30.38 -4.93 25.96
C ALA A 3 31.50 -4.77 27.03
N ALA A 4 32.43 -3.83 26.87
CA ALA A 4 33.55 -3.63 27.78
C ALA A 4 34.12 -2.20 27.67
N ALA A 5 34.89 -1.78 28.68
CA ALA A 5 35.57 -0.47 28.70
C ALA A 5 36.49 -0.27 27.47
N ASP A 6 37.30 -1.27 27.12
CA ASP A 6 38.19 -1.20 25.95
C ASP A 6 37.43 -0.94 24.64
N THR A 7 36.26 -1.57 24.47
CA THR A 7 35.39 -1.35 23.30
C THR A 7 34.92 0.09 23.24
N ILE A 8 34.52 0.67 24.38
CA ILE A 8 34.06 2.05 24.48
C ILE A 8 35.19 3.02 24.11
N GLU A 9 36.40 2.81 24.63
CA GLU A 9 37.56 3.64 24.33
C GLU A 9 37.96 3.57 22.86
N VAL A 10 37.92 2.38 22.25
CA VAL A 10 38.15 2.22 20.80
C VAL A 10 37.11 2.99 20.01
N ILE A 11 35.82 2.86 20.33
CA ILE A 11 34.74 3.57 19.63
C ILE A 11 34.89 5.08 19.78
N ALA A 12 35.10 5.58 21.00
CA ALA A 12 35.29 7.01 21.25
C ALA A 12 36.48 7.57 20.45
N ARG A 13 37.61 6.85 20.41
CA ARG A 13 38.77 7.21 19.58
C ARG A 13 38.43 7.25 18.09
N GLN A 14 37.70 6.27 17.56
CA GLN A 14 37.33 6.26 16.15
C GLN A 14 36.32 7.37 15.80
N VAL A 15 35.31 7.60 16.65
CA VAL A 15 34.32 8.69 16.49
C VAL A 15 35.03 10.04 16.41
N ALA A 16 35.96 10.31 17.34
CA ALA A 16 36.75 11.53 17.36
C ALA A 16 37.67 11.64 16.13
N LYS A 17 38.42 10.57 15.82
CA LYS A 17 39.35 10.52 14.67
C LYS A 17 38.64 10.82 13.34
N HIS A 18 37.47 10.23 13.14
CA HIS A 18 36.69 10.37 11.91
C HIS A 18 35.70 11.54 11.92
N ARG A 19 35.65 12.31 13.02
CA ARG A 19 34.73 13.45 13.20
C ARG A 19 33.29 13.08 12.85
N VAL A 20 32.81 11.95 13.36
CA VAL A 20 31.45 11.49 13.11
C VAL A 20 30.48 12.57 13.61
N PRO A 21 29.64 13.15 12.73
CA PRO A 21 28.90 14.38 13.06
C PRO A 21 27.69 14.13 13.97
N VAL A 22 27.14 12.91 13.93
CA VAL A 22 25.98 12.52 14.71
C VAL A 22 26.22 11.14 15.33
N LEU A 23 26.11 11.06 16.65
CA LEU A 23 26.25 9.82 17.40
C LEU A 23 25.02 9.59 18.28
N VAL A 24 24.30 8.50 18.04
CA VAL A 24 23.20 8.02 18.89
C VAL A 24 23.70 6.85 19.71
N VAL A 25 23.53 6.90 21.02
CA VAL A 25 23.99 5.86 21.96
C VAL A 25 22.80 5.31 22.73
N ASP A 26 22.50 4.03 22.50
CA ASP A 26 21.67 3.22 23.40
C ASP A 26 22.62 2.46 24.34
N PRO A 27 22.63 2.77 25.65
CA PRO A 27 23.69 2.31 26.53
C PRO A 27 23.62 0.82 26.87
N VAL A 28 22.44 0.17 26.74
CA VAL A 28 22.19 -1.26 26.97
C VAL A 28 22.98 -1.81 28.17
N MET A 29 22.63 -1.34 29.37
CA MET A 29 23.38 -1.68 30.60
C MET A 29 22.59 -2.60 31.53
N VAL A 30 21.28 -2.73 31.33
CA VAL A 30 20.40 -3.56 32.14
C VAL A 30 19.50 -4.35 31.19
N SER A 31 19.41 -5.67 31.38
CA SER A 31 18.49 -6.50 30.60
C SER A 31 17.04 -6.18 30.94
N THR A 32 16.11 -6.59 30.08
CA THR A 32 14.67 -6.54 30.38
C THR A 32 14.29 -7.35 31.62
N SER A 33 15.12 -8.31 32.03
CA SER A 33 15.00 -9.10 33.27
C SER A 33 15.71 -8.48 34.49
N GLY A 34 16.31 -7.29 34.35
CA GLY A 34 16.96 -6.55 35.44
C GLY A 34 18.42 -6.92 35.71
N ALA A 35 19.03 -7.84 34.94
CA ALA A 35 20.43 -8.19 35.09
C ALA A 35 21.33 -7.06 34.56
N GLN A 36 22.32 -6.65 35.35
CA GLN A 36 23.32 -5.69 34.92
C GLN A 36 24.21 -6.34 33.84
N LEU A 37 24.30 -5.69 32.69
CA LEU A 37 25.00 -6.18 31.50
C LEU A 37 26.40 -5.58 31.35
N LEU A 38 26.66 -4.39 31.92
CA LEU A 38 27.97 -3.74 31.87
C LEU A 38 28.62 -3.62 33.25
N PRO A 39 29.92 -3.92 33.39
CA PRO A 39 30.65 -3.69 34.63
C PRO A 39 30.79 -2.19 34.91
N HIS A 40 30.94 -1.81 36.19
CA HIS A 40 31.03 -0.40 36.62
C HIS A 40 32.15 0.36 35.90
N GLU A 41 33.28 -0.29 35.62
CA GLU A 41 34.39 0.29 34.85
C GLU A 41 33.97 0.70 33.43
N ALA A 42 33.12 -0.09 32.76
CA ALA A 42 32.62 0.22 31.43
C ALA A 42 31.65 1.42 31.48
N ILE A 43 30.84 1.54 32.53
CA ILE A 43 29.94 2.69 32.72
C ILE A 43 30.74 3.98 32.96
N ARG A 44 31.85 3.91 33.71
CA ARG A 44 32.77 5.03 33.87
C ARG A 44 33.45 5.40 32.55
N GLY A 45 33.92 4.41 31.78
CA GLY A 45 34.48 4.63 30.45
C GLY A 45 33.48 5.28 29.48
N LEU A 46 32.22 4.83 29.49
CA LEU A 46 31.11 5.43 28.73
C LEU A 46 30.98 6.92 29.07
N SER A 47 30.92 7.23 30.36
CA SER A 47 30.74 8.59 30.87
C SER A 47 31.91 9.51 30.53
N GLN A 48 33.14 9.02 30.63
CA GLN A 48 34.34 9.84 30.42
C GLN A 48 34.69 10.03 28.94
N HIS A 49 34.48 9.01 28.11
CA HIS A 49 35.02 9.00 26.74
C HIS A 49 33.97 9.16 25.65
N LEU A 50 32.77 8.59 25.83
CA LEU A 50 31.78 8.49 24.76
C LEU A 50 30.61 9.47 24.94
N LEU A 51 30.14 9.70 26.16
CA LEU A 51 29.08 10.68 26.42
C LEU A 51 29.40 12.10 25.93
N PRO A 52 30.62 12.65 26.08
CA PRO A 52 30.96 13.97 25.55
C PRO A 52 30.89 14.08 24.02
N LEU A 53 30.94 12.94 23.30
CA LEU A 53 30.84 12.87 21.84
C LEU A 53 29.41 12.54 21.37
N THR A 54 28.50 12.28 22.30
CA THR A 54 27.16 11.76 22.00
C THR A 54 26.20 12.87 21.63
N THR A 55 25.54 12.75 20.47
CA THR A 55 24.45 13.65 20.07
C THR A 55 23.17 13.31 20.82
N VAL A 56 22.76 12.05 20.84
CA VAL A 56 21.54 11.59 21.54
C VAL A 56 21.85 10.35 22.37
N LEU A 57 21.65 10.44 23.68
CA LEU A 57 21.71 9.29 24.59
C LEU A 57 20.29 8.82 24.92
N THR A 58 20.01 7.51 24.91
CA THR A 58 18.66 6.97 25.13
C THR A 58 18.56 6.02 26.33
N PRO A 59 18.87 6.43 27.58
CA PRO A 59 18.84 5.51 28.72
C PRO A 59 17.40 5.22 29.17
N ASN A 60 17.12 4.00 29.64
CA ASN A 60 15.93 3.75 30.45
C ASN A 60 16.16 4.26 31.89
N ILE A 61 15.13 4.25 32.72
CA ILE A 61 15.24 4.76 34.09
C ILE A 61 16.27 3.99 34.94
N PRO A 62 16.30 2.65 34.98
CA PRO A 62 17.39 1.90 35.62
C PRO A 62 18.79 2.29 35.13
N GLU A 63 18.97 2.42 33.81
CA GLU A 63 20.21 2.83 33.15
C GLU A 63 20.62 4.26 33.54
N ALA A 64 19.66 5.18 33.57
CA ALA A 64 19.85 6.57 33.95
C ALA A 64 20.34 6.70 35.40
N ARG A 65 19.79 5.90 36.32
CA ARG A 65 20.26 5.84 37.72
C ARG A 65 21.71 5.36 37.81
N LEU A 66 22.07 4.32 37.04
CA LEU A 66 23.43 3.80 37.01
C LEU A 66 24.43 4.81 36.45
N ILE A 67 24.09 5.50 35.35
CA ILE A 67 24.93 6.56 34.78
C ILE A 67 25.16 7.68 35.80
N LEU A 68 24.12 8.12 36.52
CA LEU A 68 24.26 9.18 37.52
C LEU A 68 25.09 8.74 38.73
N ALA A 69 24.94 7.48 39.16
CA ALA A 69 25.70 6.92 40.27
C ALA A 69 27.21 6.84 39.96
N GLU A 70 27.59 6.38 38.77
CA GLU A 70 29.00 6.23 38.37
C GLU A 70 29.61 7.51 37.79
N GLY A 71 28.79 8.38 37.18
CA GLY A 71 29.24 9.63 36.57
C GLY A 71 29.53 10.75 37.57
N ARG A 72 29.01 10.65 38.80
CA ARG A 72 29.24 11.60 39.89
C ARG A 72 30.39 11.13 40.78
N LYS A 73 31.28 12.06 41.13
CA LYS A 73 32.29 11.85 42.18
C LYS A 73 31.72 11.90 43.62
N SER A 74 30.40 12.06 43.78
CA SER A 74 29.73 12.25 45.09
C SER A 74 28.66 11.19 45.32
N ALA A 75 28.70 10.58 46.52
CA ALA A 75 27.90 9.43 46.96
C ALA A 75 26.46 9.78 47.40
N SER A 76 25.80 10.74 46.75
CA SER A 76 24.38 10.99 47.01
C SER A 76 23.53 9.92 46.35
N ALA A 77 22.58 9.32 47.08
CA ALA A 77 21.61 8.38 46.53
C ALA A 77 20.89 8.98 45.30
N PRO A 78 20.56 8.17 44.27
CA PRO A 78 19.83 8.66 43.11
C PRO A 78 18.46 9.20 43.54
N PRO A 79 17.97 10.29 42.91
CA PRO A 79 16.70 10.90 43.27
C PRO A 79 15.55 9.92 43.08
N GLU A 80 14.61 9.92 44.03
CA GLU A 80 13.33 9.23 43.88
C GLU A 80 12.53 9.91 42.77
N ILE A 81 11.87 9.12 41.92
CA ILE A 81 11.04 9.63 40.82
C ILE A 81 9.58 9.53 41.27
N GLY A 82 8.93 10.67 41.51
CA GLY A 82 7.51 10.74 41.84
C GLY A 82 6.64 11.23 40.68
N SER A 83 7.24 11.88 39.69
CA SER A 83 6.55 12.55 38.59
C SER A 83 7.38 12.59 37.31
N VAL A 84 6.75 12.98 36.20
CA VAL A 84 7.46 13.27 34.94
C VAL A 84 8.49 14.39 35.10
N ALA A 85 8.26 15.37 35.98
CA ALA A 85 9.22 16.45 36.24
C ALA A 85 10.53 15.93 36.86
N ASP A 86 10.47 14.86 37.66
CA ASP A 86 11.68 14.23 38.21
C ASP A 86 12.48 13.50 37.13
N VAL A 87 11.80 12.95 36.10
CA VAL A 87 12.44 12.36 34.92
C VAL A 87 13.13 13.43 34.07
N GLU A 88 12.54 14.62 33.93
CA GLU A 88 13.18 15.77 33.29
C GLU A 88 14.44 16.20 34.03
N ALA A 89 14.35 16.36 35.35
CA ALA A 89 15.48 16.71 36.20
C ALA A 89 16.60 15.66 36.08
N MET A 90 16.25 14.37 36.05
CA MET A 90 17.20 13.28 35.80
C MET A 90 17.87 13.40 34.43
N GLY A 91 17.11 13.65 33.37
CA GLY A 91 17.63 13.89 32.02
C GLY A 91 18.62 15.05 31.98
N ARG A 92 18.30 16.18 32.63
CA ARG A 92 19.19 17.35 32.74
C ARG A 92 20.50 17.02 33.44
N GLN A 93 20.44 16.26 34.52
CA GLN A 93 21.63 15.84 35.26
C GLN A 93 22.54 14.94 34.42
N ILE A 94 21.97 14.08 33.56
CA ILE A 94 22.75 13.23 32.64
C ILE A 94 23.31 14.07 31.49
N GLN A 95 22.55 15.04 30.98
CA GLN A 95 22.99 15.95 29.93
C GLN A 95 24.26 16.72 30.35
N ALA A 96 24.36 17.11 31.63
CA ALA A 96 25.53 17.75 32.21
C ALA A 96 26.81 16.88 32.16
N LEU A 97 26.70 15.57 31.91
CA LEU A 97 27.85 14.67 31.73
C LEU A 97 28.46 14.73 30.32
N GLY A 98 27.84 15.45 29.37
CA GLY A 98 28.38 15.66 28.03
C GLY A 98 27.46 15.45 26.82
N PRO A 99 26.42 14.57 26.84
CA PRO A 99 25.64 14.34 25.63
C PRO A 99 24.81 15.58 25.29
N SER A 100 24.68 15.90 24.00
CA SER A 100 23.93 17.09 23.57
C SER A 100 22.43 16.98 23.89
N TRP A 101 21.88 15.79 23.73
CA TRP A 101 20.49 15.44 24.00
C TRP A 101 20.39 14.15 24.79
N VAL A 102 19.42 14.07 25.71
CA VAL A 102 19.15 12.86 26.50
C VAL A 102 17.66 12.55 26.44
N LEU A 103 17.34 11.35 25.95
CA LEU A 103 15.98 10.78 25.93
C LEU A 103 15.85 9.73 27.03
N VAL A 104 15.31 10.13 28.18
CA VAL A 104 15.01 9.19 29.26
C VAL A 104 13.73 8.42 28.91
N LYS A 105 13.86 7.10 28.70
CA LYS A 105 12.79 6.21 28.25
C LYS A 105 11.84 5.88 29.41
N GLY A 106 10.55 6.16 29.24
CA GLY A 106 9.53 6.02 30.27
C GLY A 106 9.04 4.60 30.51
N GLY A 107 9.19 3.68 29.54
CA GLY A 107 8.50 2.37 29.54
C GLY A 107 8.64 1.47 30.78
N HIS A 108 9.63 1.72 31.66
CA HIS A 108 9.82 0.98 32.92
C HIS A 108 9.14 1.64 34.13
N LEU A 109 8.57 2.83 33.95
CA LEU A 109 7.89 3.61 34.99
C LEU A 109 6.60 4.21 34.41
N PRO A 110 5.50 3.45 34.40
CA PRO A 110 4.21 3.96 33.95
C PRO A 110 3.70 5.09 34.85
N PHE A 111 2.95 6.01 34.25
CA PHE A 111 2.34 7.16 34.89
C PHE A 111 0.82 7.07 34.87
N ARG A 112 0.20 7.79 35.81
CA ARG A 112 -1.22 8.14 35.81
C ARG A 112 -1.47 9.29 34.84
N ALA A 113 -2.74 9.58 34.53
CA ALA A 113 -3.12 10.74 33.70
C ALA A 113 -2.68 12.10 34.29
N ASP A 114 -2.47 12.19 35.61
CA ASP A 114 -1.96 13.39 36.29
C ASP A 114 -0.43 13.54 36.23
N MET A 115 0.26 12.69 35.47
CA MET A 115 1.73 12.67 35.30
C MET A 115 2.53 12.32 36.57
N THR A 116 1.87 11.74 37.58
CA THR A 116 2.52 11.10 38.73
C THR A 116 2.72 9.61 38.49
N VAL A 117 3.72 9.02 39.16
CA VAL A 117 4.07 7.60 39.00
C VAL A 117 2.91 6.69 39.41
N ALA A 118 2.58 5.73 38.56
CA ALA A 118 1.63 4.67 38.87
C ALA A 118 2.27 3.67 39.85
N ARG A 119 1.66 3.50 41.04
CA ARG A 119 2.15 2.59 42.09
C ARG A 119 1.50 1.21 42.04
N THR A 120 0.38 1.09 41.33
CA THR A 120 -0.31 -0.18 41.11
C THR A 120 -0.62 -0.37 39.63
N GLU A 121 -0.89 -1.60 39.20
CA GLU A 121 -1.15 -1.91 37.79
C GLU A 121 -2.39 -1.19 37.25
N ALA A 122 -3.45 -1.11 38.05
CA ALA A 122 -4.68 -0.39 37.71
C ALA A 122 -4.49 1.13 37.54
N GLN A 123 -3.35 1.68 37.99
CA GLN A 123 -3.01 3.09 37.84
C GLN A 123 -2.20 3.38 36.57
N ARG A 124 -1.72 2.36 35.86
CA ARG A 124 -0.90 2.52 34.65
C ARG A 124 -1.79 3.01 33.51
N GLN A 125 -1.55 4.23 33.05
CA GLN A 125 -2.37 4.84 31.99
C GLN A 125 -1.51 5.37 30.85
N VAL A 126 -0.36 5.96 31.16
CA VAL A 126 0.49 6.66 30.19
C VAL A 126 1.95 6.25 30.36
N VAL A 127 2.66 6.16 29.25
CA VAL A 127 4.13 6.13 29.19
C VAL A 127 4.59 7.49 28.70
N VAL A 128 5.58 8.07 29.37
CA VAL A 128 6.14 9.38 29.00
C VAL A 128 7.64 9.24 28.78
N ASP A 129 8.06 9.37 27.52
CA ASP A 129 9.48 9.52 27.17
C ASP A 129 9.86 11.00 27.21
N VAL A 130 10.97 11.32 27.86
CA VAL A 130 11.39 12.70 28.11
C VAL A 130 12.71 12.99 27.41
N LEU A 131 12.67 13.87 26.40
CA LEU A 131 13.84 14.40 25.73
C LEU A 131 14.22 15.75 26.33
N VAL A 132 15.45 15.88 26.81
CA VAL A 132 16.07 17.16 27.15
C VAL A 132 17.16 17.52 26.14
N GLY A 133 17.30 18.80 25.85
CA GLY A 133 18.22 19.32 24.82
C GLY A 133 18.90 20.62 25.22
N PRO A 134 19.71 21.23 24.32
CA PRO A 134 20.43 22.47 24.60
C PRO A 134 19.51 23.59 25.12
N GLY A 135 20.06 24.42 26.01
CA GLY A 135 19.28 25.42 26.76
C GLY A 135 18.21 24.74 27.62
N GLU A 136 17.05 25.38 27.73
CA GLU A 136 15.91 24.86 28.50
C GLU A 136 14.96 23.99 27.65
N TYR A 137 15.40 23.45 26.51
CA TYR A 137 14.54 22.63 25.66
C TYR A 137 14.13 21.32 26.33
N VAL A 138 12.81 21.05 26.36
CA VAL A 138 12.23 19.79 26.82
C VAL A 138 11.12 19.36 25.86
N LEU A 139 11.08 18.07 25.53
CA LEU A 139 9.99 17.44 24.81
C LEU A 139 9.52 16.20 25.58
N ARG A 140 8.23 16.17 25.93
CA ARG A 140 7.53 14.99 26.43
C ARG A 140 6.83 14.29 25.26
N VAL A 141 7.07 13.00 25.10
CA VAL A 141 6.32 12.15 24.16
C VAL A 141 5.46 11.19 24.96
N GLU A 142 4.16 11.44 24.96
CA GLU A 142 3.17 10.66 25.70
C GLU A 142 2.54 9.61 24.79
N SER A 143 2.41 8.38 25.28
CA SER A 143 1.67 7.28 24.63
C SER A 143 0.83 6.53 25.66
N PRO A 144 -0.32 5.94 25.27
CA PRO A 144 -1.07 5.07 26.15
C PRO A 144 -0.20 3.92 26.69
N TRP A 145 -0.42 3.53 27.94
CA TRP A 145 0.11 2.27 28.46
C TRP A 145 -0.49 1.10 27.68
N GLN A 146 0.35 0.14 27.30
CA GLN A 146 -0.06 -1.05 26.57
C GLN A 146 0.32 -2.29 27.36
N GLU A 147 -0.67 -3.13 27.67
CA GLU A 147 -0.42 -4.45 28.24
C GLU A 147 0.07 -5.40 27.14
N SER A 148 1.39 -5.62 27.09
CA SER A 148 2.02 -6.49 26.09
C SER A 148 3.29 -7.14 26.64
N THR A 149 3.49 -8.41 26.32
CA THR A 149 4.76 -9.13 26.56
C THR A 149 5.78 -8.88 25.46
N SER A 150 5.35 -8.31 24.32
CA SER A 150 6.18 -8.09 23.13
C SER A 150 6.96 -6.78 23.19
N THR A 151 7.83 -6.67 24.20
CA THR A 151 8.64 -5.47 24.48
C THR A 151 10.14 -5.69 24.28
N HIS A 152 10.52 -6.86 23.77
CA HIS A 152 11.91 -7.20 23.51
C HIS A 152 12.48 -6.32 22.38
N GLY A 153 13.66 -5.71 22.62
CA GLY A 153 14.34 -4.89 21.62
C GLY A 153 13.73 -3.50 21.40
N THR A 154 12.85 -3.03 22.29
CA THR A 154 12.29 -1.67 22.25
C THR A 154 13.37 -0.58 22.26
N GLY A 155 14.37 -0.68 23.14
CA GLY A 155 15.51 0.24 23.20
C GLY A 155 16.31 0.30 21.89
N CYS A 156 16.76 -0.87 21.40
CA CYS A 156 17.50 -0.97 20.14
C CYS A 156 16.70 -0.40 18.96
N SER A 157 15.40 -0.73 18.88
CA SER A 157 14.52 -0.26 17.81
C SER A 157 14.31 1.25 17.87
N LEU A 158 14.17 1.81 19.08
CA LEU A 158 14.05 3.26 19.30
C LEU A 158 15.30 4.00 18.82
N ALA A 159 16.48 3.57 19.27
CA ALA A 159 17.74 4.21 18.91
C ALA A 159 18.06 4.07 17.40
N ALA A 160 17.76 2.92 16.80
CA ALA A 160 17.88 2.72 15.35
C ALA A 160 16.92 3.61 14.56
N ALA A 161 15.67 3.77 15.03
CA ALA A 161 14.69 4.66 14.40
C ALA A 161 15.08 6.15 14.53
N ILE A 162 15.62 6.58 15.68
CA ILE A 162 16.18 7.93 15.84
C ILE A 162 17.34 8.14 14.86
N SER A 163 18.29 7.20 14.83
CA SER A 163 19.45 7.26 13.92
C SER A 163 19.02 7.36 12.47
N SER A 164 18.00 6.59 12.07
CA SER A 164 17.42 6.63 10.72
C SER A 164 16.74 7.96 10.39
N GLY A 165 16.05 8.57 11.36
CA GLY A 165 15.45 9.89 11.23
C GLY A 165 16.50 10.98 11.00
N LEU A 166 17.56 10.98 11.82
CA LEU A 166 18.67 11.92 11.74
C LEU A 166 19.45 11.76 10.42
N ALA A 167 19.71 10.53 9.99
CA ALA A 167 20.36 10.24 8.70
C ALA A 167 19.55 10.74 7.49
N ARG A 168 18.23 10.88 7.63
CA ARG A 168 17.33 11.47 6.62
C ARG A 168 17.20 12.99 6.73
N GLY A 169 17.99 13.64 7.58
CA GLY A 169 18.00 15.10 7.75
C GLY A 169 16.89 15.65 8.63
N ARG A 170 16.21 14.81 9.43
CA ARG A 170 15.28 15.29 10.46
C ARG A 170 16.05 15.87 11.64
N ASP A 171 15.45 16.81 12.35
CA ASP A 171 15.98 17.30 13.61
C ASP A 171 15.84 16.25 14.74
N VAL A 172 16.51 16.49 15.87
CA VAL A 172 16.48 15.56 17.01
C VAL A 172 15.06 15.41 17.59
N PRO A 173 14.32 16.50 17.90
CA PRO A 173 12.97 16.36 18.43
C PRO A 173 12.01 15.62 17.49
N GLY A 174 12.05 15.89 16.18
CA GLY A 174 11.23 15.20 15.19
C GLY A 174 11.61 13.73 15.02
N SER A 175 12.91 13.40 15.07
CA SER A 175 13.39 12.01 15.02
C SER A 175 12.98 11.21 16.24
N VAL A 176 13.10 11.79 17.44
CA VAL A 176 12.67 11.16 18.70
C VAL A 176 11.17 10.92 18.71
N ARG A 177 10.36 11.93 18.38
CA ARG A 177 8.90 11.78 18.33
C ARG A 177 8.48 10.67 17.38
N ALA A 178 9.05 10.63 16.17
CA ALA A 178 8.76 9.59 15.19
C ALA A 178 9.18 8.19 15.65
N ALA A 179 10.34 8.08 16.31
CA ALA A 179 10.84 6.82 16.84
C ALA A 179 9.99 6.27 17.99
N CYS A 180 9.55 7.12 18.92
CA CYS A 180 8.62 6.72 19.99
C CYS A 180 7.30 6.19 19.40
N ARG A 181 6.74 6.87 18.38
CA ARG A 181 5.52 6.40 17.68
C ARG A 181 5.74 5.08 16.92
N TYR A 182 6.91 4.89 16.33
CA TYR A 182 7.28 3.63 15.67
C TYR A 182 7.30 2.47 16.68
N VAL A 183 7.96 2.64 17.82
CA VAL A 183 8.01 1.60 18.86
C VAL A 183 6.63 1.36 19.47
N GLU A 184 5.86 2.41 19.76
CA GLU A 184 4.48 2.29 20.26
C GLU A 184 3.60 1.45 19.32
N ALA A 185 3.64 1.75 18.02
CA ALA A 185 2.91 1.00 17.01
C ALA A 185 3.42 -0.44 16.90
N GLY A 186 4.74 -0.65 16.96
CA GLY A 186 5.35 -1.98 16.96
C GLY A 186 4.93 -2.86 18.15
N ILE A 187 4.71 -2.28 19.33
CA ILE A 187 4.15 -2.99 20.49
C ILE A 187 2.69 -3.36 20.21
N ARG A 188 1.91 -2.40 19.73
CA ARG A 188 0.47 -2.56 19.47
C ARG A 188 0.15 -3.65 18.45
N THR A 189 0.95 -3.73 17.40
CA THR A 189 0.77 -4.67 16.28
C THR A 189 1.74 -5.84 16.35
N ALA A 190 2.26 -6.16 17.54
CA ALA A 190 3.22 -7.23 17.69
C ALA A 190 2.62 -8.57 17.22
N PRO A 191 3.42 -9.43 16.54
CA PRO A 191 2.93 -10.68 15.96
C PRO A 191 2.70 -11.79 16.99
N ASN A 192 2.93 -11.52 18.29
CA ASN A 192 2.78 -12.46 19.40
C ASN A 192 3.54 -13.79 19.19
N LEU A 193 4.79 -13.69 18.73
CA LEU A 193 5.66 -14.84 18.47
C LEU A 193 6.44 -15.25 19.74
N GLY A 194 6.50 -16.55 20.01
CA GLY A 194 7.24 -17.14 21.14
C GLY A 194 6.42 -17.27 22.43
N GLY A 195 6.96 -17.94 23.45
CA GLY A 195 6.29 -18.21 24.74
C GLY A 195 6.71 -17.28 25.89
N GLY A 196 7.47 -16.21 25.62
CA GLY A 196 8.02 -15.30 26.62
C GLY A 196 7.94 -13.84 26.16
N HIS A 197 9.02 -13.07 26.32
CA HIS A 197 9.09 -11.70 25.80
C HIS A 197 9.24 -11.71 24.27
N GLY A 198 8.14 -11.41 23.58
CA GLY A 198 8.06 -11.43 22.13
C GLY A 198 8.74 -10.23 21.44
N PRO A 199 9.02 -10.32 20.13
CA PRO A 199 9.52 -9.21 19.34
C PRO A 199 8.42 -8.19 19.00
N LEU A 200 8.83 -6.96 18.69
CA LEU A 200 7.96 -5.93 18.12
C LEU A 200 7.49 -6.28 16.70
N GLY A 201 6.36 -5.71 16.29
CA GLY A 201 5.91 -5.70 14.90
C GLY A 201 6.62 -4.63 14.07
N HIS A 202 7.88 -4.83 13.68
CA HIS A 202 8.69 -3.82 12.95
C HIS A 202 8.12 -3.38 11.59
N PHE A 203 7.25 -4.20 11.01
CA PHE A 203 6.66 -4.02 9.68
C PHE A 203 5.23 -3.44 9.71
N HIS A 204 4.81 -2.84 10.83
CA HIS A 204 3.45 -2.33 11.04
C HIS A 204 3.02 -1.22 10.05
N SER A 205 3.97 -0.59 9.36
CA SER A 205 3.73 0.46 8.35
C SER A 205 4.04 -0.01 6.93
N THR A 206 4.17 -1.31 6.72
CA THR A 206 4.37 -1.93 5.40
C THR A 206 3.29 -2.97 5.16
N TYR A 207 2.83 -3.11 3.93
CA TYR A 207 1.90 -4.15 3.53
C TYR A 207 2.49 -4.97 2.38
N ASN A 208 2.13 -6.24 2.35
CA ASN A 208 2.45 -7.14 1.25
C ASN A 208 1.27 -7.14 0.27
N LEU A 209 1.58 -7.13 -1.02
CA LEU A 209 0.60 -7.32 -2.06
C LEU A 209 0.28 -8.82 -2.23
N PRO A 210 -0.95 -9.19 -2.59
CA PRO A 210 -1.32 -10.59 -2.80
C PRO A 210 -0.82 -11.17 -4.15
N PHE A 211 -0.07 -10.38 -4.92
CA PHE A 211 0.48 -10.75 -6.22
C PHE A 211 1.92 -10.24 -6.38
N SER A 212 2.69 -10.90 -7.24
CA SER A 212 4.03 -10.44 -7.62
C SER A 212 3.93 -9.27 -8.61
N PRO A 213 4.84 -8.28 -8.57
CA PRO A 213 4.85 -7.19 -9.55
C PRO A 213 4.87 -7.72 -10.99
N GLY A 214 3.93 -7.27 -11.83
CA GLY A 214 3.78 -7.74 -13.21
C GLY A 214 2.80 -8.90 -13.40
N TYR A 215 2.14 -9.36 -12.33
CA TYR A 215 1.19 -10.48 -12.35
C TYR A 215 -0.17 -10.13 -11.71
N PHE A 216 -0.53 -8.86 -11.62
CA PHE A 216 -1.84 -8.43 -11.12
C PHE A 216 -3.00 -8.95 -11.98
N VAL A 217 -2.93 -8.86 -13.31
CA VAL A 217 -4.03 -9.31 -14.18
C VAL A 217 -4.21 -10.83 -14.07
N GLU A 218 -3.12 -11.59 -14.00
CA GLU A 218 -3.17 -13.04 -13.75
C GLU A 218 -3.84 -13.33 -12.41
N TYR A 219 -3.38 -12.67 -11.34
CA TYR A 219 -3.98 -12.75 -10.02
C TYR A 219 -5.47 -12.42 -10.06
N LEU A 220 -5.84 -11.28 -10.63
CA LEU A 220 -7.21 -10.77 -10.72
C LEU A 220 -8.15 -11.81 -11.35
N LEU A 221 -7.76 -12.36 -12.50
CA LEU A 221 -8.59 -13.30 -13.25
C LEU A 221 -8.67 -14.69 -12.59
N ASP A 222 -7.66 -15.08 -11.81
CA ASP A 222 -7.67 -16.36 -11.08
C ASP A 222 -8.42 -16.28 -9.73
N ARG A 223 -8.70 -15.08 -9.20
CA ARG A 223 -9.41 -14.94 -7.91
C ARG A 223 -10.76 -15.68 -7.90
N PRO A 224 -11.14 -16.35 -6.79
CA PRO A 224 -12.41 -17.08 -6.71
C PRO A 224 -13.66 -16.23 -7.00
N ASP A 225 -13.67 -14.95 -6.61
CA ASP A 225 -14.79 -14.03 -6.82
C ASP A 225 -14.84 -13.42 -8.24
N VAL A 226 -13.78 -13.59 -9.04
CA VAL A 226 -13.68 -13.08 -10.42
C VAL A 226 -13.77 -14.22 -11.44
N ARG A 227 -13.13 -15.37 -11.16
CA ARG A 227 -12.95 -16.48 -12.10
C ARG A 227 -14.25 -16.96 -12.73
N ASP A 228 -15.31 -17.12 -11.94
CA ASP A 228 -16.59 -17.66 -12.44
C ASP A 228 -17.37 -16.66 -13.28
N VAL A 229 -17.38 -15.38 -12.90
CA VAL A 229 -18.01 -14.33 -13.70
C VAL A 229 -17.22 -14.08 -14.98
N TRP A 230 -15.89 -14.11 -14.91
CA TRP A 230 -15.01 -13.99 -16.07
C TRP A 230 -15.18 -15.16 -17.03
N LYS A 231 -15.31 -16.39 -16.52
CA LYS A 231 -15.55 -17.58 -17.35
C LYS A 231 -16.90 -17.51 -18.06
N THR A 232 -17.96 -17.14 -17.32
CA THR A 232 -19.31 -16.92 -17.89
C THR A 232 -19.26 -15.86 -18.97
N PHE A 233 -18.49 -14.80 -18.74
CA PHE A 233 -18.27 -13.77 -19.73
C PHE A 233 -17.58 -14.38 -20.98
N VAL A 234 -16.36 -14.87 -20.86
CA VAL A 234 -15.60 -15.37 -22.03
C VAL A 234 -16.29 -16.50 -22.81
N HIS A 235 -17.08 -17.37 -22.14
CA HIS A 235 -17.76 -18.52 -22.75
C HIS A 235 -19.28 -18.35 -22.86
N HIS A 236 -19.78 -17.13 -22.87
CA HIS A 236 -21.22 -16.88 -22.94
C HIS A 236 -21.85 -17.56 -24.17
N PRO A 237 -23.08 -18.12 -24.10
CA PRO A 237 -23.70 -18.80 -25.23
C PRO A 237 -23.78 -17.97 -26.52
N PHE A 238 -24.01 -16.65 -26.42
CA PHE A 238 -23.94 -15.72 -27.55
C PHE A 238 -22.55 -15.75 -28.23
N VAL A 239 -21.49 -15.75 -27.42
CA VAL A 239 -20.09 -15.81 -27.89
C VAL A 239 -19.80 -17.15 -28.54
N MET A 240 -20.23 -18.26 -27.94
CA MET A 240 -20.06 -19.59 -28.52
C MET A 240 -20.78 -19.71 -29.87
N ALA A 241 -21.98 -19.13 -29.98
CA ALA A 241 -22.76 -19.11 -31.21
C ALA A 241 -22.14 -18.21 -32.32
N LEU A 242 -21.36 -17.18 -31.96
CA LEU A 242 -20.50 -16.47 -32.93
C LEU A 242 -19.41 -17.40 -33.49
N GLY A 243 -18.80 -18.19 -32.62
CA GLY A 243 -17.72 -19.12 -32.97
C GLY A 243 -18.17 -20.21 -33.93
N ASP A 244 -19.24 -20.92 -33.60
CA ASP A 244 -19.76 -22.02 -34.43
C ASP A 244 -20.65 -21.55 -35.61
N GLY A 245 -20.89 -20.24 -35.73
CA GLY A 245 -21.65 -19.63 -36.81
C GLY A 245 -23.16 -19.83 -36.70
N THR A 246 -23.69 -20.29 -35.57
CA THR A 246 -25.12 -20.57 -35.38
C THR A 246 -25.93 -19.39 -34.84
N LEU A 247 -25.27 -18.31 -34.40
CA LEU A 247 -25.94 -17.13 -33.87
C LEU A 247 -26.97 -16.59 -34.89
N PRO A 248 -28.21 -16.26 -34.49
CA PRO A 248 -29.17 -15.64 -35.40
C PRO A 248 -28.65 -14.31 -35.94
N LEU A 249 -28.75 -14.11 -37.25
CA LEU A 249 -28.21 -12.91 -37.91
C LEU A 249 -28.83 -11.61 -37.37
N GLU A 250 -30.13 -11.62 -37.06
CA GLU A 250 -30.81 -10.45 -36.47
C GLU A 250 -30.30 -10.13 -35.05
N SER A 251 -29.89 -11.15 -34.28
CA SER A 251 -29.25 -10.94 -32.98
C SER A 251 -27.89 -10.27 -33.13
N PHE A 252 -27.09 -10.67 -34.12
CA PHE A 252 -25.81 -10.03 -34.41
C PHE A 252 -25.98 -8.58 -34.90
N LYS A 253 -26.94 -8.33 -35.81
CA LYS A 253 -27.28 -6.97 -36.27
C LYS A 253 -27.70 -6.07 -35.12
N GLY A 254 -28.57 -6.56 -34.23
CA GLY A 254 -28.97 -5.83 -33.04
C GLY A 254 -27.79 -5.52 -32.12
N TYR A 255 -26.94 -6.52 -31.85
CA TYR A 255 -25.73 -6.39 -31.05
C TYR A 255 -24.79 -5.32 -31.60
N ILE A 256 -24.43 -5.38 -32.88
CA ILE A 256 -23.44 -4.46 -33.46
C ILE A 256 -23.95 -3.00 -33.51
N ILE A 257 -25.27 -2.78 -33.62
CA ILE A 257 -25.86 -1.44 -33.49
C ILE A 257 -25.75 -0.93 -32.04
N GLN A 258 -26.07 -1.77 -31.05
CA GLN A 258 -25.92 -1.37 -29.65
C GLN A 258 -24.45 -1.12 -29.29
N ASP A 259 -23.55 -1.92 -29.84
CA ASP A 259 -22.11 -1.77 -29.60
C ASP A 259 -21.55 -0.48 -30.24
N TYR A 260 -22.07 -0.09 -31.41
CA TYR A 260 -21.80 1.25 -31.95
C TYR A 260 -22.22 2.38 -30.99
N LEU A 261 -23.37 2.26 -30.33
CA LEU A 261 -23.83 3.26 -29.34
C LEU A 261 -22.98 3.20 -28.06
N TYR A 262 -22.64 1.99 -27.60
CA TYR A 262 -21.73 1.77 -26.46
C TYR A 262 -20.38 2.46 -26.69
N LEU A 263 -19.76 2.25 -27.85
CA LEU A 263 -18.45 2.80 -28.19
C LEU A 263 -18.41 4.33 -28.16
N ILE A 264 -19.53 5.02 -28.42
CA ILE A 264 -19.61 6.48 -28.24
C ILE A 264 -19.42 6.87 -26.77
N HIS A 265 -20.07 6.14 -25.84
CA HIS A 265 -19.90 6.40 -24.41
C HIS A 265 -18.56 5.88 -23.89
N PHE A 266 -18.04 4.79 -24.45
CA PHE A 266 -16.70 4.28 -24.16
C PHE A 266 -15.62 5.30 -24.58
N ALA A 267 -15.80 5.99 -25.70
CA ALA A 267 -14.96 7.12 -26.10
C ALA A 267 -15.06 8.29 -25.10
N ARG A 268 -16.25 8.60 -24.58
CA ARG A 268 -16.43 9.60 -23.53
C ARG A 268 -15.75 9.19 -22.21
N ALA A 269 -15.83 7.92 -21.83
CA ALA A 269 -15.15 7.39 -20.65
C ALA A 269 -13.62 7.48 -20.78
N ASN A 270 -13.07 7.17 -21.96
CA ASN A 270 -11.64 7.33 -22.23
C ASN A 270 -11.21 8.81 -22.31
N ALA A 271 -12.07 9.70 -22.81
CA ALA A 271 -11.83 11.15 -22.73
C ALA A 271 -11.85 11.65 -21.27
N LEU A 272 -12.72 11.10 -20.42
CA LEU A 272 -12.72 11.37 -18.98
C LEU A 272 -11.45 10.84 -18.31
N ALA A 273 -10.94 9.68 -18.74
CA ALA A 273 -9.64 9.19 -18.29
C ALA A 273 -8.50 10.15 -18.66
N SER A 274 -8.50 10.71 -19.89
CA SER A 274 -7.57 11.77 -20.27
C SER A 274 -7.70 13.00 -19.36
N TYR A 275 -8.93 13.43 -19.05
CA TYR A 275 -9.17 14.58 -18.17
C TYR A 275 -8.63 14.36 -16.75
N LYS A 276 -8.74 13.13 -16.21
CA LYS A 276 -8.25 12.80 -14.86
C LYS A 276 -6.75 12.55 -14.78
N ALA A 277 -6.08 12.31 -15.91
CA ALA A 277 -4.65 12.05 -15.92
C ALA A 277 -3.85 13.26 -15.43
N LYS A 278 -2.75 13.02 -14.71
CA LYS A 278 -1.91 14.07 -14.08
C LYS A 278 -0.66 14.42 -14.87
N ASN A 279 -0.37 13.71 -15.95
CA ASN A 279 0.82 13.91 -16.78
C ASN A 279 0.49 13.72 -18.27
N MET A 280 1.32 14.29 -19.14
CA MET A 280 1.10 14.31 -20.58
C MET A 280 1.20 12.93 -21.24
N ASP A 281 2.00 12.01 -20.68
CA ASP A 281 2.14 10.66 -21.23
C ASP A 281 0.83 9.89 -21.08
N ASP A 282 0.19 9.96 -19.91
CA ASP A 282 -1.09 9.33 -19.65
C ASP A 282 -2.24 9.98 -20.44
N ILE A 283 -2.25 11.32 -20.57
CA ILE A 283 -3.20 12.02 -21.44
C ILE A 283 -3.06 11.52 -22.89
N SER A 284 -1.82 11.40 -23.39
CA SER A 284 -1.54 10.91 -24.74
C SER A 284 -2.00 9.47 -24.93
N ARG A 285 -1.76 8.59 -23.95
CA ARG A 285 -2.23 7.19 -23.97
C ARG A 285 -3.75 7.10 -24.05
N SER A 286 -4.48 7.78 -23.18
CA SER A 286 -5.95 7.78 -23.22
C SER A 286 -6.50 8.38 -24.52
N ASN A 287 -5.88 9.42 -25.06
CA ASN A 287 -6.27 9.96 -26.37
C ASN A 287 -6.04 8.96 -27.51
N LYS A 288 -4.96 8.18 -27.49
CA LYS A 288 -4.75 7.10 -28.49
C LYS A 288 -5.87 6.06 -28.44
N ILE A 289 -6.35 5.70 -27.24
CA ILE A 289 -7.49 4.79 -27.11
C ILE A 289 -8.75 5.39 -27.77
N VAL A 290 -9.03 6.68 -27.57
CA VAL A 290 -10.14 7.36 -28.27
C VAL A 290 -9.99 7.27 -29.79
N GLN A 291 -8.77 7.44 -30.32
CA GLN A 291 -8.52 7.28 -31.75
C GLN A 291 -8.72 5.84 -32.24
N HIS A 292 -8.34 4.84 -31.44
CA HIS A 292 -8.60 3.42 -31.75
C HIS A 292 -10.11 3.12 -31.79
N ILE A 293 -10.88 3.64 -30.82
CA ILE A 293 -12.35 3.51 -30.81
C ILE A 293 -12.96 4.14 -32.07
N MET A 294 -12.43 5.28 -32.54
CA MET A 294 -12.88 5.88 -33.80
C MET A 294 -12.58 5.01 -35.03
N HIS A 295 -11.54 4.18 -34.99
CA HIS A 295 -11.27 3.20 -36.04
C HIS A 295 -12.24 2.02 -35.98
N GLU A 296 -12.49 1.48 -34.79
CA GLU A 296 -13.43 0.38 -34.54
C GLU A 296 -14.87 0.74 -34.95
N LEU A 297 -15.33 1.96 -34.63
CA LEU A 297 -16.61 2.48 -35.09
C LEU A 297 -16.75 2.45 -36.62
N LYS A 298 -15.67 2.66 -37.38
CA LYS A 298 -15.70 2.57 -38.85
C LYS A 298 -15.90 1.13 -39.32
N LEU A 299 -15.31 0.15 -38.62
CA LEU A 299 -15.53 -1.26 -38.91
C LEU A 299 -17.00 -1.64 -38.68
N HIS A 300 -17.60 -1.19 -37.57
CA HIS A 300 -19.01 -1.47 -37.27
C HIS A 300 -19.95 -0.83 -38.29
N ILE A 301 -19.65 0.40 -38.72
CA ILE A 301 -20.38 1.05 -39.82
C ILE A 301 -20.28 0.21 -41.11
N ASN A 302 -19.11 -0.36 -41.42
CA ASN A 302 -18.95 -1.18 -42.63
C ASN A 302 -19.71 -2.52 -42.52
N TYR A 303 -19.71 -3.17 -41.36
CA TYR A 303 -20.54 -4.36 -41.11
C TYR A 303 -22.02 -4.04 -41.28
N CYS A 304 -22.51 -2.98 -40.62
CA CYS A 304 -23.91 -2.55 -40.72
C CYS A 304 -24.30 -2.26 -42.17
N LYS A 305 -23.44 -1.59 -42.94
CA LYS A 305 -23.66 -1.38 -44.37
C LYS A 305 -23.76 -2.68 -45.16
N SER A 306 -22.93 -3.67 -44.87
CA SER A 306 -23.00 -4.99 -45.53
C SER A 306 -24.33 -5.71 -45.27
N PHE A 307 -25.01 -5.36 -44.17
CA PHE A 307 -26.33 -5.84 -43.80
C PHE A 307 -27.49 -4.93 -44.26
N GLY A 308 -27.20 -3.85 -44.99
CA GLY A 308 -28.20 -2.89 -45.46
C GLY A 308 -28.65 -1.86 -44.42
N ILE A 309 -27.97 -1.75 -43.27
CA ILE A 309 -28.31 -0.83 -42.18
C ILE A 309 -27.63 0.51 -42.42
N ALA A 310 -28.40 1.60 -42.45
CA ALA A 310 -27.87 2.94 -42.66
C ALA A 310 -27.28 3.55 -41.37
N VAL A 311 -26.24 4.38 -41.48
CA VAL A 311 -25.65 5.07 -40.30
C VAL A 311 -26.68 5.95 -39.58
N ALA A 312 -27.61 6.56 -40.33
CA ALA A 312 -28.68 7.36 -39.74
C ALA A 312 -29.63 6.51 -38.87
N GLU A 313 -29.90 5.27 -39.28
CA GLU A 313 -30.69 4.30 -38.52
C GLU A 313 -29.97 3.89 -37.23
N MET A 314 -28.67 3.58 -37.32
CA MET A 314 -27.86 3.25 -36.14
C MET A 314 -27.88 4.38 -35.10
N ARG A 315 -27.77 5.64 -35.54
CA ARG A 315 -27.81 6.82 -34.67
C ARG A 315 -29.17 7.09 -34.05
N ALA A 316 -30.25 6.74 -34.75
CA ALA A 316 -31.62 6.91 -34.28
C ALA A 316 -32.10 5.74 -33.40
N THR A 317 -31.34 4.65 -33.35
CA THR A 317 -31.67 3.47 -32.56
C THR A 317 -31.60 3.79 -31.06
N GLU A 318 -32.62 3.35 -30.32
CA GLU A 318 -32.66 3.50 -28.87
C GLU A 318 -31.62 2.60 -28.18
N GLU A 319 -30.93 3.14 -27.16
CA GLU A 319 -30.06 2.37 -26.27
C GLU A 319 -30.92 1.36 -25.47
N LYS A 320 -30.64 0.07 -25.61
CA LYS A 320 -31.25 -0.96 -24.77
C LYS A 320 -30.85 -0.76 -23.30
N GLN A 321 -31.67 -1.28 -22.38
CA GLN A 321 -31.44 -1.12 -20.95
C GLN A 321 -30.06 -1.57 -20.49
N ALA A 322 -29.53 -2.68 -21.00
CA ALA A 322 -28.19 -3.16 -20.64
C ALA A 322 -27.08 -2.23 -21.15
N CYS A 323 -27.19 -1.72 -22.39
CA CYS A 323 -26.26 -0.71 -22.92
C CYS A 323 -26.28 0.57 -22.09
N THR A 324 -27.48 1.07 -21.74
CA THR A 324 -27.63 2.23 -20.85
C THR A 324 -27.00 1.95 -19.48
N ALA A 325 -27.37 0.86 -18.82
CA ALA A 325 -26.87 0.52 -17.48
C ALA A 325 -25.34 0.43 -17.44
N TYR A 326 -24.74 -0.26 -18.43
CA TYR A 326 -23.29 -0.40 -18.49
C TYR A 326 -22.59 0.94 -18.71
N THR A 327 -23.00 1.70 -19.71
CA THR A 327 -22.35 2.98 -20.03
C THR A 327 -22.51 4.01 -18.91
N ARG A 328 -23.66 4.03 -18.23
CA ARG A 328 -23.85 4.89 -17.05
C ARG A 328 -23.02 4.42 -15.87
N TYR A 329 -22.88 3.11 -15.64
CA TYR A 329 -22.02 2.59 -14.58
C TYR A 329 -20.55 3.02 -14.77
N VAL A 330 -19.99 2.82 -15.97
CA VAL A 330 -18.59 3.18 -16.26
C VAL A 330 -18.36 4.68 -16.09
N LEU A 331 -19.27 5.52 -16.60
CA LEU A 331 -19.16 6.96 -16.46
C LEU A 331 -19.37 7.43 -15.02
N ASP A 332 -20.26 6.79 -14.25
CA ASP A 332 -20.50 7.12 -12.85
C ASP A 332 -19.29 6.80 -11.97
N VAL A 333 -18.70 5.60 -12.11
CA VAL A 333 -17.41 5.25 -11.49
C VAL A 333 -16.35 6.28 -11.89
N GLY A 334 -16.30 6.60 -13.19
CA GLY A 334 -15.40 7.60 -13.72
C GLY A 334 -15.65 9.01 -13.18
N GLN A 335 -16.84 9.39 -12.75
CA GLN A 335 -17.07 10.73 -12.21
C GLN A 335 -16.85 10.78 -10.70
N SER A 336 -17.35 9.76 -10.00
CA SER A 336 -17.39 9.69 -8.53
C SER A 336 -16.09 9.20 -7.89
N ASP A 337 -15.28 8.42 -8.61
CA ASP A 337 -14.05 7.81 -8.09
C ASP A 337 -12.79 8.33 -8.83
N ASP A 338 -11.64 7.71 -8.59
CA ASP A 338 -10.35 8.07 -9.18
C ASP A 338 -10.12 7.49 -10.59
N TRP A 339 -8.99 7.86 -11.18
CA TRP A 339 -8.63 7.41 -12.52
C TRP A 339 -8.43 5.89 -12.61
N LEU A 340 -7.90 5.23 -11.57
CA LEU A 340 -7.63 3.79 -11.61
C LEU A 340 -8.93 2.99 -11.48
N ALA A 341 -9.89 3.46 -10.68
CA ALA A 341 -11.24 2.92 -10.62
C ALA A 341 -11.92 2.96 -12.00
N LEU A 342 -11.79 4.07 -12.72
CA LEU A 342 -12.27 4.16 -14.11
C LEU A 342 -11.57 3.14 -15.04
N GLN A 343 -10.25 2.96 -14.93
CA GLN A 343 -9.56 1.93 -15.71
C GLN A 343 -10.09 0.53 -15.38
N MET A 344 -10.39 0.23 -14.12
CA MET A 344 -10.96 -1.05 -13.71
C MET A 344 -12.40 -1.27 -14.20
N ALA A 345 -13.20 -0.21 -14.34
CA ALA A 345 -14.53 -0.29 -14.94
C ALA A 345 -14.48 -0.50 -16.47
N ILE A 346 -13.43 -0.01 -17.12
CA ILE A 346 -13.19 -0.13 -18.57
C ILE A 346 -12.52 -1.47 -18.93
N ALA A 347 -11.73 -2.03 -18.03
CA ALA A 347 -10.88 -3.20 -18.29
C ALA A 347 -11.63 -4.46 -18.77
N PRO A 348 -12.83 -4.81 -18.28
CA PRO A 348 -13.56 -5.97 -18.78
C PRO A 348 -13.82 -5.92 -20.29
N CYS A 349 -14.10 -4.75 -20.87
CA CYS A 349 -14.27 -4.59 -22.31
C CYS A 349 -12.96 -4.93 -23.05
N LEU A 350 -11.87 -4.24 -22.73
CA LEU A 350 -10.58 -4.41 -23.41
C LEU A 350 -10.03 -5.83 -23.24
N LEU A 351 -9.86 -6.28 -21.99
CA LEU A 351 -9.28 -7.58 -21.68
C LEU A 351 -10.19 -8.72 -22.13
N GLY A 352 -11.50 -8.50 -22.02
CA GLY A 352 -12.54 -9.47 -22.29
C GLY A 352 -12.66 -9.84 -23.74
N TYR A 353 -12.78 -8.83 -24.61
CA TYR A 353 -12.88 -9.07 -26.04
C TYR A 353 -11.61 -9.72 -26.59
N GLY A 354 -10.43 -9.37 -26.06
CA GLY A 354 -9.19 -10.07 -26.38
C GLY A 354 -9.18 -11.53 -25.92
N ALA A 355 -9.70 -11.81 -24.72
CA ALA A 355 -9.83 -13.18 -24.20
C ALA A 355 -10.87 -14.01 -24.96
N VAL A 356 -12.02 -13.42 -25.29
CA VAL A 356 -13.09 -14.01 -26.11
C VAL A 356 -12.55 -14.39 -27.48
N ALA A 357 -11.91 -13.46 -28.18
CA ALA A 357 -11.41 -13.71 -29.52
C ALA A 357 -10.30 -14.76 -29.53
N LYS A 358 -9.38 -14.71 -28.57
CA LYS A 358 -8.35 -15.75 -28.39
C LYS A 358 -8.96 -17.12 -28.09
N MET A 359 -9.97 -17.18 -27.22
CA MET A 359 -10.70 -18.41 -26.91
C MET A 359 -11.37 -18.97 -28.16
N LEU A 360 -12.17 -18.17 -28.87
CA LEU A 360 -12.87 -18.59 -30.08
C LEU A 360 -11.90 -19.02 -31.18
N HIS A 361 -10.81 -18.27 -31.39
CA HIS A 361 -9.80 -18.61 -32.38
C HIS A 361 -9.16 -19.99 -32.11
N ALA A 362 -8.99 -20.37 -30.85
CA ALA A 362 -8.45 -21.67 -30.45
C ALA A 362 -9.50 -22.78 -30.29
N HIS A 363 -10.78 -22.45 -30.16
CA HIS A 363 -11.83 -23.40 -29.81
C HIS A 363 -12.11 -24.42 -30.95
N PRO A 364 -12.23 -25.73 -30.68
CA PRO A 364 -12.36 -26.75 -31.73
C PRO A 364 -13.63 -26.61 -32.60
N GLN A 365 -14.73 -26.15 -32.01
CA GLN A 365 -16.03 -26.02 -32.69
C GLN A 365 -16.14 -24.74 -33.52
N THR A 366 -15.15 -23.85 -33.46
CA THR A 366 -15.19 -22.59 -34.21
C THR A 366 -15.07 -22.86 -35.70
N ARG A 367 -16.05 -22.38 -36.48
CA ARG A 367 -16.04 -22.42 -37.94
C ARG A 367 -15.20 -21.25 -38.45
N ARG A 368 -14.11 -21.57 -39.14
CA ARG A 368 -13.06 -20.62 -39.59
C ARG A 368 -13.04 -20.42 -41.11
N ASP A 369 -14.11 -20.85 -41.77
CA ASP A 369 -14.29 -20.79 -43.22
C ASP A 369 -15.30 -19.69 -43.60
N GLU A 370 -15.50 -19.49 -44.90
CA GLU A 370 -16.46 -18.51 -45.45
C GLU A 370 -17.92 -18.80 -45.05
N GLY A 371 -18.21 -19.97 -44.48
CA GLY A 371 -19.53 -20.33 -43.97
C GLY A 371 -19.86 -19.71 -42.61
N ASN A 372 -18.90 -19.09 -41.92
CA ASN A 372 -19.15 -18.33 -40.71
C ASN A 372 -19.17 -16.81 -40.98
N THR A 373 -20.38 -16.25 -41.06
CA THR A 373 -20.63 -14.82 -41.23
C THR A 373 -19.90 -13.94 -40.20
N TYR A 374 -19.61 -14.46 -39.01
CA TYR A 374 -19.02 -13.72 -37.89
C TYR A 374 -17.51 -13.90 -37.79
N TRP A 375 -16.90 -14.76 -38.62
CA TRP A 375 -15.47 -15.01 -38.58
C TRP A 375 -14.60 -13.75 -38.73
N PRO A 376 -14.92 -12.81 -39.66
CA PRO A 376 -14.15 -11.57 -39.77
C PRO A 376 -14.20 -10.69 -38.51
N TRP A 377 -15.28 -10.77 -37.72
CA TRP A 377 -15.38 -10.05 -36.44
C TRP A 377 -14.39 -10.63 -35.43
N ILE A 378 -14.31 -11.97 -35.33
CA ILE A 378 -13.37 -12.67 -34.45
C ILE A 378 -11.93 -12.35 -34.83
N GLN A 379 -11.63 -12.30 -36.14
CA GLN A 379 -10.29 -12.00 -36.65
C GLN A 379 -9.81 -10.59 -36.25
N ASN A 380 -10.70 -9.60 -36.20
CA ASN A 380 -10.34 -8.24 -35.82
C ASN A 380 -9.79 -8.15 -34.38
N TYR A 381 -10.35 -8.92 -33.44
CA TYR A 381 -9.93 -8.88 -32.04
C TYR A 381 -8.70 -9.76 -31.72
N VAL A 382 -8.24 -10.58 -32.68
CA VAL A 382 -6.94 -11.26 -32.59
C VAL A 382 -5.86 -10.60 -33.45
N ALA A 383 -6.18 -9.49 -34.13
CA ALA A 383 -5.22 -8.72 -34.91
C ALA A 383 -4.19 -8.02 -34.02
N ASP A 384 -3.01 -7.76 -34.59
CA ASP A 384 -1.85 -7.25 -33.86
C ASP A 384 -2.12 -5.92 -33.12
N ASP A 385 -2.94 -5.05 -33.70
CA ASP A 385 -3.31 -3.76 -33.11
C ASP A 385 -4.16 -3.93 -31.84
N PHE A 386 -5.16 -4.81 -31.86
CA PHE A 386 -5.98 -5.10 -30.68
C PHE A 386 -5.19 -5.85 -29.61
N VAL A 387 -4.38 -6.86 -30.00
CA VAL A 387 -3.49 -7.58 -29.07
C VAL A 387 -2.51 -6.63 -28.39
N GLN A 388 -1.95 -5.67 -29.14
CA GLN A 388 -1.08 -4.64 -28.59
C GLN A 388 -1.84 -3.69 -27.64
N ALA A 389 -3.09 -3.33 -27.94
CA ALA A 389 -3.93 -2.54 -27.04
C ALA A 389 -4.19 -3.26 -25.72
N VAL A 390 -4.54 -4.55 -25.76
CA VAL A 390 -4.72 -5.41 -24.56
C VAL A 390 -3.44 -5.43 -23.73
N LYS A 391 -2.28 -5.65 -24.37
CA LYS A 391 -0.98 -5.66 -23.68
C LYS A 391 -0.69 -4.33 -22.97
N LEU A 392 -0.93 -3.20 -23.64
CA LEU A 392 -0.73 -1.88 -23.05
C LEU A 392 -1.70 -1.60 -21.90
N GLY A 393 -2.97 -1.99 -22.04
CA GLY A 393 -3.98 -1.89 -20.98
C GLY A 393 -3.62 -2.73 -19.77
N SER A 394 -3.20 -3.98 -19.97
CA SER A 394 -2.71 -4.84 -18.89
C SER A 394 -1.52 -4.22 -18.16
N GLN A 395 -0.49 -3.77 -18.89
CA GLN A 395 0.70 -3.15 -18.28
C GLN A 395 0.34 -1.90 -17.46
N LEU A 396 -0.62 -1.11 -17.93
CA LEU A 396 -1.11 0.06 -17.20
C LEU A 396 -1.69 -0.33 -15.83
N LEU A 397 -2.48 -1.41 -15.78
CA LEU A 397 -3.01 -1.94 -14.53
C LEU A 397 -1.89 -2.49 -13.64
N GLU A 398 -0.94 -3.25 -14.21
CA GLU A 398 0.21 -3.79 -13.48
C GLU A 398 1.03 -2.69 -12.76
N ASP A 399 1.37 -1.63 -13.49
CA ASP A 399 2.23 -0.56 -12.98
C ASP A 399 1.57 0.26 -11.87
N ASN A 400 0.24 0.40 -11.92
CA ASN A 400 -0.53 1.20 -10.97
C ASN A 400 -1.04 0.40 -9.79
N MET A 401 -1.34 -0.90 -9.96
CA MET A 401 -1.90 -1.71 -8.88
C MET A 401 -0.88 -1.99 -7.77
N ARG A 402 0.41 -2.07 -8.11
CA ARG A 402 1.48 -2.24 -7.11
C ARG A 402 1.64 -1.05 -6.14
N LEU A 403 1.06 0.09 -6.48
CA LEU A 403 1.10 1.30 -5.65
C LEU A 403 -0.09 1.38 -4.68
N GLN A 404 -1.04 0.46 -4.79
CA GLN A 404 -2.27 0.48 -4.00
C GLN A 404 -2.12 -0.30 -2.70
N SER A 405 -2.93 0.06 -1.71
CA SER A 405 -3.09 -0.75 -0.49
C SER A 405 -3.91 -2.02 -0.80
N PRO A 406 -3.75 -3.10 -0.01
CA PRO A 406 -4.59 -4.30 -0.17
C PRO A 406 -6.08 -3.99 -0.11
N THR A 407 -6.50 -3.09 0.79
CA THR A 407 -7.91 -2.66 0.89
C THR A 407 -8.39 -1.98 -0.39
N ARG A 408 -7.58 -1.10 -1.00
CA ARG A 408 -7.95 -0.43 -2.25
C ARG A 408 -8.03 -1.41 -3.41
N ILE A 409 -7.16 -2.43 -3.45
CA ILE A 409 -7.24 -3.51 -4.45
C ILE A 409 -8.60 -4.22 -4.36
N GLU A 410 -9.08 -4.54 -3.16
CA GLU A 410 -10.39 -5.18 -2.99
C GLU A 410 -11.57 -4.32 -3.51
N GLU A 411 -11.51 -3.00 -3.34
CA GLU A 411 -12.51 -2.08 -3.90
C GLU A 411 -12.49 -2.09 -5.43
N LEU A 412 -11.29 -2.00 -6.01
CA LEU A 412 -11.07 -2.00 -7.46
C LEU A 412 -11.50 -3.31 -8.13
N VAL A 413 -11.27 -4.45 -7.47
CA VAL A 413 -11.74 -5.77 -7.95
C VAL A 413 -13.27 -5.81 -8.02
N LYS A 414 -13.99 -5.23 -7.05
CA LYS A 414 -15.47 -5.19 -7.08
C LYS A 414 -16.00 -4.41 -8.27
N ILE A 415 -15.32 -3.33 -8.65
CA ILE A 415 -15.65 -2.55 -9.85
C ILE A 415 -15.51 -3.42 -11.10
N PHE A 416 -14.38 -4.13 -11.23
CA PHE A 416 -14.13 -5.04 -12.34
C PHE A 416 -15.19 -6.16 -12.42
N ILE A 417 -15.53 -6.78 -11.29
CA ILE A 417 -16.59 -7.81 -11.22
C ILE A 417 -17.91 -7.24 -11.71
N HIS A 418 -18.29 -6.04 -11.26
CA HIS A 418 -19.57 -5.44 -11.65
C HIS A 418 -19.60 -5.06 -13.13
N ALA A 419 -18.52 -4.47 -13.67
CA ALA A 419 -18.41 -4.20 -15.10
C ALA A 419 -18.41 -5.49 -15.95
N THR A 420 -17.80 -6.57 -15.47
CA THR A 420 -17.87 -7.89 -16.14
C THR A 420 -19.30 -8.44 -16.17
N LYS A 421 -20.11 -8.22 -15.13
CA LYS A 421 -21.55 -8.58 -15.15
C LYS A 421 -22.33 -7.76 -16.16
N MET A 422 -21.99 -6.48 -16.32
CA MET A 422 -22.60 -5.61 -17.32
C MET A 422 -22.28 -6.06 -18.76
N GLU A 423 -21.06 -6.54 -19.01
CA GLU A 423 -20.71 -7.19 -20.28
C GLU A 423 -21.55 -8.44 -20.56
N ILE A 424 -21.76 -9.31 -19.57
CA ILE A 424 -22.65 -10.47 -19.71
C ILE A 424 -24.06 -10.01 -20.09
N GLY A 425 -24.62 -9.04 -19.35
CA GLY A 425 -25.91 -8.45 -19.66
C GLY A 425 -25.99 -7.81 -21.05
N PHE A 426 -24.85 -7.35 -21.59
CA PHE A 426 -24.77 -6.82 -22.94
C PHE A 426 -25.02 -7.90 -24.00
N TRP A 427 -24.48 -9.11 -23.83
CA TRP A 427 -24.79 -10.21 -24.74
C TRP A 427 -26.19 -10.80 -24.54
N GLU A 428 -26.72 -10.74 -23.32
CA GLU A 428 -28.07 -11.23 -23.00
C GLU A 428 -29.18 -10.36 -23.63
N MET A 429 -28.85 -9.19 -24.21
CA MET A 429 -29.80 -8.34 -24.93
C MET A 429 -30.47 -9.04 -26.12
N PHE A 430 -29.82 -10.07 -26.68
CA PHE A 430 -30.26 -10.72 -27.91
C PHE A 430 -30.32 -12.24 -27.77
N PRO A 431 -31.32 -12.91 -28.40
CA PRO A 431 -31.41 -14.35 -28.41
C PRO A 431 -30.18 -15.00 -29.06
N TYR A 432 -29.63 -16.05 -28.45
CA TYR A 432 -28.46 -16.79 -28.95
C TYR A 432 -28.78 -18.21 -29.43
N GLN A 433 -30.06 -18.60 -29.40
CA GLN A 433 -30.56 -19.84 -30.00
C GLN A 433 -31.60 -19.48 -31.07
N GLN A 434 -31.62 -20.25 -32.18
CA GLN A 434 -32.77 -20.19 -33.08
C GLN A 434 -34.01 -20.69 -32.31
N ALA A 435 -35.12 -19.96 -32.38
CA ALA A 435 -36.38 -20.45 -31.85
C ALA A 435 -36.67 -21.82 -32.48
N ALA A 436 -36.92 -22.84 -31.66
CA ALA A 436 -37.39 -24.12 -32.17
C ALA A 436 -38.70 -23.87 -32.92
N SER A 437 -38.63 -23.97 -34.24
CA SER A 437 -39.76 -23.80 -35.17
C SER A 437 -40.77 -24.93 -35.04
#